data_AF-A0A957J8M5-F1
#
_entry.id   AF-A0A957J8M5-F1
#
_cell.length_a   1.000
_cell.length_b   1.000
_cell.length_c   1.000
_cell.angle_alpha   90.00
_cell.angle_beta   90.00
_cell.angle_gamma   90.00
#
_symmetry.space_group_name_H-M   'P 1'
#
loop_
_entity.id
_entity.type
_entity.pdbx_description
1 polymer ?
#
loop_
_entity_poly.entity_id
_entity_poly.type
_entity_poly.pdbx_seq_one_letter_code
_entity_poly.pdbx_strand_id
1 'polypeptide(L)'
;MRHTAVLGVTTNIPYLLDILQEPHFQRGETTTNYLAEHFAGWTGEPEPDEEIWLALAAFEAVHGRGGGQPVATPAVGHTAVATPWQLAKDWRNV
;
A
#
# COMPACT_ATOMS: atom_id res chain seq x y z
N MET A 1 3.58 -0.40 2.26
CA MET A 1 2.88 -0.39 0.97
C MET A 1 2.11 0.91 0.67
N ARG A 2 2.18 1.94 1.53
CA ARG A 2 1.34 3.15 1.41
C ARG A 2 1.70 4.10 0.24
N HIS A 3 2.80 3.86 -0.46
CA HIS A 3 3.27 4.69 -1.60
C HIS A 3 3.24 3.92 -2.94
N THR A 4 2.53 2.79 -3.01
CA THR A 4 2.41 1.99 -4.23
C THR A 4 1.05 2.26 -4.87
N ALA A 5 1.04 2.79 -6.09
CA ALA A 5 -0.17 3.01 -6.87
C ALA A 5 -0.22 2.04 -8.06
N VAL A 6 -1.32 1.30 -8.17
CA VAL A 6 -1.64 0.43 -9.30
C VAL A 6 -3.05 0.80 -9.76
N LEU A 7 -3.18 1.24 -11.01
CA LEU A 7 -4.44 1.75 -11.57
C LEU A 7 -4.94 0.82 -12.68
N GLY A 8 -6.26 0.74 -12.83
CA GLY A 8 -6.92 0.00 -13.93
C GLY A 8 -7.05 -1.51 -13.74
N VAL A 9 -6.62 -2.05 -12.59
CA VAL A 9 -6.80 -3.46 -12.22
C VAL A 9 -7.15 -3.60 -10.74
N THR A 10 -7.96 -4.61 -10.41
CA THR A 10 -8.21 -4.98 -9.02
C THR A 10 -6.94 -5.57 -8.41
N THR A 11 -6.54 -5.08 -7.23
CA THR A 11 -5.35 -5.57 -6.53
C THR A 11 -5.69 -6.04 -5.12
N ASN A 12 -4.87 -6.92 -4.56
CA ASN A 12 -4.97 -7.34 -3.17
C ASN A 12 -4.29 -6.36 -2.20
N ILE A 13 -3.94 -5.14 -2.64
CA ILE A 13 -3.26 -4.15 -1.79
C ILE A 13 -4.08 -3.84 -0.52
N PRO A 14 -5.41 -3.62 -0.57
CA PRO A 14 -6.19 -3.36 0.65
C PRO A 14 -6.16 -4.55 1.61
N TYR A 15 -6.32 -5.76 1.09
CA TYR A 15 -6.23 -7.00 1.87
C TYR A 15 -4.89 -7.13 2.60
N LEU A 16 -3.78 -6.87 1.90
CA LEU A 16 -2.45 -6.93 2.50
C LEU A 16 -2.21 -5.82 3.52
N LEU A 17 -2.76 -4.62 3.30
CA LEU A 17 -2.67 -3.52 4.27
C LEU A 17 -3.38 -3.89 5.57
N ASP A 18 -4.56 -4.50 5.49
CA ASP A 18 -5.33 -4.93 6.66
C ASP A 18 -4.61 -6.03 7.43
N ILE A 19 -4.01 -7.00 6.74
CA ILE A 19 -3.15 -8.03 7.37
C ILE A 19 -2.01 -7.38 8.15
N LEU A 20 -1.35 -6.36 7.58
CA LEU A 20 -0.23 -5.67 8.24
C LEU A 20 -0.67 -4.85 9.47
N GLN A 21 -1.95 -4.46 9.56
CA GLN A 21 -2.49 -3.76 10.73
C GLN A 21 -3.02 -4.71 11.81
N GLU A 22 -3.13 -6.01 11.52
CA GLU A 22 -3.72 -6.98 12.44
C GLU A 22 -2.75 -7.31 13.63
N PRO A 23 -3.23 -7.31 14.89
CA PRO A 23 -2.36 -7.47 16.07
C PRO A 23 -1.62 -8.81 16.21
N HIS A 24 -2.23 -9.94 15.87
CA HIS A 24 -1.58 -11.25 15.81
C HIS A 24 -0.50 -11.29 14.73
N PHE A 25 -0.76 -10.70 13.56
CA PHE A 25 0.26 -10.55 12.51
C PHE A 25 1.46 -9.75 13.00
N GLN A 26 1.23 -8.62 13.67
CA GLN A 26 2.32 -7.78 14.23
C GLN A 26 3.14 -8.48 15.31
N ARG A 27 2.52 -9.40 16.06
CA ARG A 27 3.20 -10.22 17.08
C ARG A 27 3.89 -11.46 16.50
N GLY A 28 3.76 -11.71 15.20
CA GLY A 28 4.33 -12.90 14.53
C GLY A 28 3.58 -14.20 14.80
N GLU A 29 2.34 -14.11 15.28
CA GLU A 29 1.46 -15.26 15.57
C GLU A 29 0.76 -15.74 14.29
N THR A 30 1.55 -16.05 13.26
CA THR A 30 1.06 -16.34 11.91
C THR A 30 1.20 -17.84 11.59
N THR A 31 0.25 -18.64 12.06
CA THR A 31 0.18 -20.07 11.71
C THR A 31 -0.12 -20.26 10.22
N THR A 32 0.02 -21.48 9.70
CA THR A 32 -0.35 -21.78 8.31
C THR A 32 -1.85 -21.64 8.04
N ASN A 33 -2.69 -21.62 9.07
CA ASN A 33 -4.14 -21.45 8.97
C ASN A 33 -4.59 -20.01 9.26
N TYR A 34 -3.65 -19.10 9.53
CA TYR A 34 -3.92 -17.74 10.02
C TYR A 34 -4.95 -16.96 9.20
N LEU A 35 -4.85 -16.98 7.87
CA LEU A 35 -5.79 -16.22 7.02
C LEU A 35 -7.21 -16.79 7.06
N ALA A 36 -7.36 -18.10 7.24
CA ALA A 36 -8.67 -18.72 7.39
C ALA A 36 -9.29 -18.41 8.76
N GLU A 37 -8.47 -18.20 9.79
CA GLU A 37 -8.94 -17.89 11.14
C GLU A 37 -9.28 -16.41 11.32
N HIS A 38 -8.44 -15.51 10.78
CA HIS A 38 -8.53 -14.07 11.05
C HIS A 38 -9.13 -13.25 9.90
N PHE A 39 -9.14 -13.79 8.67
CA PHE A 39 -9.57 -13.06 7.46
C PHE A 39 -10.64 -13.82 6.65
N ALA A 40 -11.28 -14.84 7.23
CA ALA A 40 -12.43 -15.49 6.61
C ALA A 40 -13.58 -14.50 6.44
N GLY A 41 -14.06 -14.34 5.21
CA GLY A 41 -15.15 -13.42 4.90
C GLY A 41 -14.76 -11.95 4.92
N TRP A 42 -13.46 -11.63 4.84
CA TRP A 42 -12.99 -10.26 4.73
C TRP A 42 -13.64 -9.54 3.53
N THR A 43 -14.29 -8.41 3.78
CA THR A 43 -14.93 -7.55 2.77
C THR A 43 -14.11 -6.31 2.44
N GLY A 44 -13.09 -6.01 3.24
CA GLY A 44 -12.30 -4.78 3.16
C GLY A 44 -13.08 -3.53 3.60
N GLU A 45 -12.37 -2.42 3.71
CA GLU A 45 -13.01 -1.11 3.85
C GLU A 45 -13.71 -0.77 2.53
N PRO A 46 -14.99 -0.37 2.57
CA PRO A 46 -15.73 -0.02 1.36
C PRO A 46 -15.05 1.15 0.67
N GLU A 47 -14.85 1.02 -0.64
CA GLU A 47 -14.39 2.15 -1.45
C GLU A 47 -15.42 3.28 -1.35
N PRO A 48 -15.00 4.55 -1.19
CA PRO A 48 -15.94 5.66 -1.15
C PRO A 48 -16.83 5.66 -2.40
N ASP A 49 -18.10 5.98 -2.22
CA ASP A 49 -19.03 6.12 -3.34
C ASP A 49 -18.62 7.30 -4.25
N GLU A 50 -19.21 7.31 -5.45
CA GLU A 50 -18.92 8.34 -6.45
C GLU A 50 -19.29 9.74 -5.93
N GLU A 51 -20.34 9.86 -5.10
CA GLU A 51 -20.71 11.13 -4.48
C GLU A 51 -19.64 11.67 -3.54
N ILE A 52 -19.01 10.81 -2.72
CA ILE A 52 -17.90 11.18 -1.84
C ILE A 52 -16.69 11.60 -2.67
N TRP A 53 -16.36 10.86 -3.73
CA TRP A 53 -15.27 11.24 -4.63
C TRP A 53 -15.52 12.59 -5.31
N LEU A 54 -16.74 12.83 -5.78
CA LEU A 54 -17.12 14.09 -6.41
C LEU A 54 -17.10 15.24 -5.40
N ALA A 55 -17.58 15.01 -4.18
CA ALA A 55 -17.54 15.98 -3.10
C ALA A 55 -16.09 16.33 -2.71
N LEU A 56 -15.20 15.34 -2.65
CA LEU A 56 -13.78 15.55 -2.35
C LEU A 56 -13.09 16.35 -3.47
N ALA A 57 -13.33 16.00 -4.73
CA ALA A 57 -12.80 16.73 -5.88
C ALA A 57 -13.31 18.18 -5.93
N ALA A 58 -14.60 18.40 -5.65
CA ALA A 58 -15.19 19.74 -5.58
C ALA A 58 -14.63 20.54 -4.40
N PHE A 59 -14.43 19.90 -3.24
CA PHE A 59 -13.81 20.52 -2.08
C PHE A 59 -12.38 20.96 -2.40
N GLU A 60 -11.57 20.09 -3.01
CA GLU A 60 -10.22 20.41 -3.47
C GLU A 60 -10.21 21.52 -4.54
N ALA A 61 -11.14 21.52 -5.49
CA ALA A 61 -11.21 22.55 -6.52
C ALA A 61 -11.53 23.95 -5.93
N VAL A 62 -12.36 24.01 -4.88
CA VAL A 62 -12.77 25.27 -4.24
C VAL A 62 -11.76 25.75 -3.19
N HIS A 63 -11.16 24.83 -2.44
CA HIS A 63 -10.30 25.15 -1.29
C HIS A 63 -8.81 24.93 -1.56
N GLY A 64 -8.46 24.17 -2.58
CA GLY A 64 -7.10 23.95 -3.05
C GLY A 64 -6.57 25.22 -3.71
N ARG A 65 -6.04 26.15 -2.91
CA ARG A 65 -5.30 27.31 -3.44
C ARG A 65 -4.22 26.82 -4.40
N GLY A 66 -4.21 27.42 -5.59
CA GLY A 66 -3.29 27.14 -6.69
C GLY A 66 -1.85 26.96 -6.23
N GLY A 67 -1.32 25.77 -6.51
CA GLY A 67 0.03 25.37 -6.15
C GLY A 67 0.44 24.12 -6.90
N GLY A 68 0.02 23.98 -8.17
CA GLY A 68 0.68 23.08 -9.10
C GLY A 68 2.09 23.61 -9.36
N GLN A 69 2.99 23.44 -8.40
CA GLN A 69 4.41 23.56 -8.66
C GLN A 69 4.73 22.42 -9.62
N PRO A 70 5.31 22.70 -10.80
CA PRO A 70 5.72 21.61 -11.69
C PRO A 70 6.61 20.68 -10.89
N VAL A 71 6.19 19.42 -10.76
CA VAL A 71 7.00 18.37 -10.16
C VAL A 71 8.23 18.25 -11.04
N ALA A 72 9.33 18.86 -10.61
CA ALA A 72 10.63 18.61 -11.22
C ALA A 72 10.89 17.11 -11.08
N THR A 73 11.01 16.42 -12.20
CA THR A 73 11.41 15.01 -12.24
C THR A 73 12.77 14.93 -11.53
N PRO A 74 12.89 14.30 -10.35
CA PRO A 74 14.20 14.10 -9.77
C PRO A 74 14.98 13.22 -10.74
N ALA A 75 16.17 13.68 -11.17
CA ALA A 75 17.11 12.81 -11.86
C ALA A 75 17.36 11.62 -10.93
N VAL A 76 16.96 10.42 -11.37
CA VAL A 76 17.09 9.21 -10.57
C VAL A 76 18.56 8.78 -10.54
N GLY A 77 19.33 9.46 -9.69
CA GLY A 77 20.56 8.90 -9.17
C GLY A 77 20.18 7.77 -8.22
N HIS A 78 20.15 6.53 -8.74
CA HIS A 78 19.99 5.34 -7.92
C HIS A 78 21.24 5.22 -7.03
N THR A 79 21.26 5.88 -5.88
CA THR A 79 22.11 5.41 -4.78
C THR A 79 21.43 4.14 -4.29
N ALA A 80 21.89 2.99 -4.79
CA ALA A 80 21.35 1.70 -4.43
C ALA A 80 21.54 1.50 -2.92
N VAL A 81 20.49 1.78 -2.15
CA VAL A 81 20.42 1.40 -0.75
C VAL A 81 20.43 -0.12 -0.72
N ALA A 82 21.43 -0.72 -0.08
CA ALA A 82 21.57 -2.16 0.00
C ALA A 82 20.30 -2.76 0.64
N THR A 83 19.63 -3.62 -0.10
CA THR A 83 18.45 -4.33 0.39
C THR A 83 18.88 -5.42 1.38
N PRO A 84 18.01 -5.83 2.32
CA PRO A 84 18.29 -6.91 3.27
C PRO A 84 18.71 -8.22 2.58
N TRP A 85 18.21 -8.46 1.37
CA TRP A 85 18.53 -9.63 0.54
C TRP A 85 19.90 -9.56 -0.14
N GLN A 86 20.45 -8.36 -0.32
CA GLN A 86 21.83 -8.15 -0.81
C GLN A 86 22.87 -8.29 0.31
N LEU A 87 22.46 -8.12 1.58
CA LEU A 87 23.30 -8.36 2.75
C LEU A 87 23.39 -9.86 3.08
N ALA A 88 22.38 -10.65 2.71
CA ALA A 88 22.37 -12.10 2.80
C ALA A 88 23.19 -12.74 1.65
N LYS A 89 24.51 -12.45 1.60
CA LYS A 89 25.43 -12.87 0.53
C LYS A 89 25.52 -14.39 0.26
N ASP A 90 24.94 -15.24 1.10
CA ASP A 90 25.15 -16.68 1.08
C ASP A 90 23.90 -17.53 0.78
N TRP A 91 22.81 -16.93 0.29
CA TRP A 91 21.70 -17.71 -0.26
C TRP A 91 22.07 -18.29 -1.63
N ARG A 92 22.78 -19.42 -1.61
CA ARG A 92 22.86 -20.35 -2.75
C ARG A 92 21.89 -21.49 -2.47
N ASN A 93 20.85 -21.62 -3.31
CA ASN A 93 20.12 -22.87 -3.41
C ASN A 93 21.10 -23.94 -3.88
N VAL A 94 21.42 -24.88 -2.99
CA VAL A 94 22.17 -26.10 -3.31
C VAL A 94 21.17 -27.21 -3.55
#